data_AF-A0A068QYJ4-F1
#
_entry.id   AF-A0A068QYJ4-F1
#
_cell.length_a   1.000
_cell.length_b   1.000
_cell.length_c   1.000
_cell.angle_alpha   90.00
_cell.angle_beta   90.00
_cell.angle_gamma   90.00
#
_symmetry.space_group_name_H-M   'P 1'
#
loop_
_entity.id
_entity.type
_entity.pdbx_description
1 polymer ?
#
loop_
_entity_poly.entity_id
_entity_poly.type
_entity_poly.pdbx_seq_one_letter_code
_entity_poly.pdbx_strand_id
1 'polypeptide(L)'
;MLNFLISFLITVWLLLFGIPVAFANNKGHCPEWPQEKLQHETHALTTRVAEWNRLYHQQGMSDIDDEIYDQLLETLRLWQHCLKQDTNRVMNAVADMDMPMVAQRQTEKQRHPVQHTGLSKLRTVQDIDRWLQGRAGVWLQPKVDGIAVTLVYEKGQLVQLISRGDGIEGTDWRDKSPFIPTIPQQITNAPARLVLQGELFWQQVDHRQFLSGSQGGRSKVAGLMARKTPAPELKQIGIFIWGWPDGPNELAEKLARLAGMGFPMTQQYSHPITTTEDAEKRWKDYFVQPLPFATDGVVLRQEVEPTGRQWRSGSNSWAIAWKYPLRQQMTTVKHVKFTIGRTGKISVVLALETVKVDDRQVSRVNIGSIKRWKQWNVYPEDKITVALAGHGIPKLDKVVWRMAERPDIQPPNEQDHHFLSCLALGHGRQRNDEHCQQQFIARLTWLGEKLRMKGVGQGTWSALVRQGLVTNLTDWLDLDKEQLEAVPNIGAKRAASIFAQFQQAKRRPLALWREAIGLPYANRLTDNIGWSWAMTPSYTKTEEALTTTQREKILAFLQHPEIKSAIAHLVSRGITGEKEAEETSLTGKDVVGKGKDIPVDQGIRKEGGKKVAPHAHNRF
;
A
#
# COMPACT_ATOMS: atom_id res chain seq x y z
N MET A 1 33.44 40.63 -29.27
CA MET A 1 32.92 39.37 -29.85
C MET A 1 32.64 38.29 -28.80
N LEU A 2 33.49 38.12 -27.77
CA LEU A 2 33.29 37.07 -26.75
C LEU A 2 31.99 37.23 -25.91
N ASN A 3 31.65 38.46 -25.49
CA ASN A 3 30.41 38.71 -24.74
C ASN A 3 29.14 38.48 -25.56
N PHE A 4 29.21 38.65 -26.90
CA PHE A 4 28.07 38.39 -27.78
C PHE A 4 27.85 36.89 -27.96
N LEU A 5 28.93 36.11 -28.07
CA LEU A 5 28.86 34.65 -28.12
C LEU A 5 28.30 34.05 -26.82
N ILE A 6 28.70 34.58 -25.66
CA ILE A 6 28.22 34.12 -24.36
C ILE A 6 26.73 34.45 -24.19
N SER A 7 26.31 35.66 -24.56
CA SER A 7 24.89 36.03 -24.47
C SER A 7 24.00 35.23 -25.43
N PHE A 8 24.50 34.94 -26.64
CA PHE A 8 23.83 34.10 -27.63
C PHE A 8 23.74 32.63 -27.19
N LEU A 9 24.81 32.08 -26.59
CA LEU A 9 24.79 30.73 -26.03
C LEU A 9 23.84 30.61 -24.84
N ILE A 10 23.74 31.62 -23.97
CA ILE A 10 22.81 31.64 -22.83
C ILE A 10 21.35 31.72 -23.32
N THR A 11 21.06 32.53 -24.33
CA THR A 11 19.71 32.64 -24.90
C THR A 11 19.28 31.39 -25.67
N VAL A 12 20.19 30.76 -26.42
CA VAL A 12 19.94 29.50 -27.11
C VAL A 12 19.78 28.34 -26.11
N TRP A 13 20.50 28.34 -24.98
CA TRP A 13 20.35 27.35 -23.92
C TRP A 13 19.01 27.49 -23.18
N LEU A 14 18.55 28.73 -22.93
CA LEU A 14 17.22 29.00 -22.36
C LEU A 14 16.07 28.60 -23.32
N LEU A 15 16.27 28.72 -24.64
CA LEU A 15 15.26 28.35 -25.65
C LEU A 15 15.22 26.84 -25.97
N LEU A 16 16.34 26.11 -25.81
CA LEU A 16 16.40 24.66 -26.09
C LEU A 16 16.15 23.77 -24.86
N PHE A 17 16.35 24.28 -23.63
CA PHE A 17 16.07 23.54 -22.39
C PHE A 17 14.87 24.06 -21.59
N GLY A 18 14.18 25.09 -22.09
CA GLY A 18 12.88 25.55 -21.60
C GLY A 18 11.73 24.61 -21.97
N ILE A 19 11.87 23.30 -21.70
CA ILE A 19 10.69 22.44 -21.58
C ILE A 19 10.01 22.89 -20.28
N PRO A 20 8.73 23.30 -20.29
CA PRO A 20 8.01 23.43 -19.04
C PRO A 20 7.96 22.02 -18.46
N VAL A 21 8.84 21.76 -17.49
CA VAL A 21 8.60 20.71 -16.51
C VAL A 21 7.29 21.14 -15.88
N ALA A 22 6.20 20.56 -16.38
CA ALA A 22 4.93 20.55 -15.69
C ALA A 22 5.20 19.80 -14.39
N PHE A 23 5.70 20.53 -13.40
CA PHE A 23 5.52 20.18 -12.01
C PHE A 23 4.01 20.04 -11.88
N ALA A 24 3.55 18.80 -11.83
CA ALA A 24 2.20 18.46 -11.46
C ALA A 24 1.97 19.06 -10.07
N ASN A 25 1.49 20.30 -10.06
CA ASN A 25 0.96 20.97 -8.91
C ASN A 25 -0.30 20.18 -8.56
N ASN A 26 -0.17 19.16 -7.73
CA ASN A 26 -1.27 18.44 -7.11
C ASN A 26 -1.91 19.31 -6.01
N LYS A 27 -2.22 20.57 -6.34
CA LYS A 27 -3.19 21.37 -5.57
C LYS A 27 -4.56 20.92 -6.04
N GLY A 28 -5.35 20.42 -5.08
CA GLY A 28 -6.61 19.71 -5.29
C GLY A 28 -7.49 20.37 -6.36
N HIS A 29 -7.64 19.69 -7.48
CA HIS A 29 -8.67 20.05 -8.44
C HIS A 29 -10.03 19.78 -7.80
N CYS A 30 -10.96 20.71 -8.00
CA CYS A 30 -12.36 20.48 -7.68
C CYS A 30 -12.88 19.31 -8.51
N PRO A 31 -13.72 18.44 -7.94
CA PRO A 31 -14.31 17.36 -8.71
C PRO A 31 -15.20 17.93 -9.83
N GLU A 32 -15.18 17.31 -11.00
CA GLU A 32 -16.02 17.67 -12.15
C GLU A 32 -17.47 17.16 -11.96
N TRP A 33 -18.05 17.45 -10.79
CA TRP A 33 -19.41 17.03 -10.43
C TRP A 33 -20.43 18.14 -10.69
N PRO A 34 -21.70 17.80 -10.96
CA PRO A 34 -22.80 18.75 -10.87
C PRO A 34 -22.82 19.42 -9.48
N GLN A 35 -23.15 20.71 -9.45
CA GLN A 35 -23.15 21.50 -8.21
C GLN A 35 -24.04 20.88 -7.12
N GLU A 36 -25.21 20.36 -7.50
CA GLU A 36 -26.15 19.68 -6.59
C GLU A 36 -25.51 18.45 -5.92
N LYS A 37 -24.80 17.64 -6.70
CA LYS A 37 -24.05 16.48 -6.18
C LYS A 37 -22.95 16.92 -5.21
N LEU A 38 -22.18 17.95 -5.56
CA LEU A 38 -21.13 18.47 -4.67
C LEU A 38 -21.71 19.02 -3.36
N GLN A 39 -22.84 19.73 -3.41
CA GLN A 39 -23.54 20.23 -2.22
C GLN A 39 -24.04 19.08 -1.34
N HIS A 40 -24.70 18.10 -1.94
CA HIS A 40 -25.24 16.93 -1.24
C HIS A 40 -24.12 16.15 -0.53
N GLU A 41 -23.04 15.83 -1.24
CA GLU A 41 -21.90 15.08 -0.69
C GLU A 41 -21.16 15.88 0.40
N THR A 42 -21.01 17.20 0.22
CA THR A 42 -20.42 18.07 1.25
C THR A 42 -21.26 18.09 2.51
N HIS A 43 -22.59 18.20 2.37
CA HIS A 43 -23.50 18.19 3.51
C HIS A 43 -23.50 16.84 4.25
N ALA A 44 -23.53 15.74 3.50
CA ALA A 44 -23.46 14.38 4.05
C ALA A 44 -22.15 14.16 4.82
N LEU A 45 -21.01 14.54 4.25
CA LEU A 45 -19.71 14.39 4.91
C LEU A 45 -19.59 15.30 6.14
N THR A 46 -20.11 16.53 6.08
CA THR A 46 -20.16 17.44 7.22
C THR A 46 -20.92 16.81 8.39
N THR A 47 -22.09 16.24 8.12
CA THR A 47 -22.93 15.57 9.12
C THR A 47 -22.21 14.39 9.75
N ARG A 48 -21.54 13.56 8.92
CA ARG A 48 -20.81 12.39 9.40
C ARG A 48 -19.59 12.77 10.25
N VAL A 49 -18.85 13.80 9.86
CA VAL A 49 -17.73 14.34 10.64
C VAL A 49 -18.21 14.88 12.00
N ALA A 50 -19.34 15.58 12.03
CA ALA A 50 -19.94 16.05 13.28
C ALA A 50 -20.34 14.89 14.21
N GLU A 51 -20.89 13.81 13.66
CA GLU A 51 -21.22 12.60 14.41
C GLU A 51 -19.97 11.93 15.00
N TRP A 52 -18.92 11.74 14.20
CA TRP A 52 -17.65 11.16 14.68
C TRP A 52 -17.02 12.01 15.78
N ASN A 53 -17.00 13.33 15.63
CA ASN A 53 -16.53 14.23 16.69
C ASN A 53 -17.35 14.06 17.98
N ARG A 54 -18.68 13.97 17.85
CA ARG A 54 -19.56 13.76 19.00
C ARG A 54 -19.25 12.43 19.70
N LEU A 55 -19.12 11.32 18.97
CA LEU A 55 -18.80 10.00 19.52
C LEU A 55 -17.43 9.97 20.19
N TYR A 56 -16.42 10.56 19.53
CA TYR A 56 -15.07 10.67 20.06
C TYR A 56 -15.03 11.46 21.37
N HIS A 57 -15.66 12.65 21.41
CA HIS A 57 -15.59 13.53 22.57
C HIS A 57 -16.53 13.13 23.72
N GLN A 58 -17.69 12.53 23.44
CA GLN A 58 -18.66 12.16 24.47
C GLN A 58 -18.47 10.74 24.99
N GLN A 59 -18.07 9.81 24.13
CA GLN A 59 -18.04 8.37 24.41
C GLN A 59 -16.64 7.77 24.35
N GLY A 60 -15.64 8.51 23.83
CA GLY A 60 -14.29 7.98 23.60
C GLY A 60 -14.23 6.88 22.55
N MET A 61 -15.25 6.79 21.69
CA MET A 61 -15.33 5.80 20.61
C MET A 61 -14.94 6.46 19.29
N SER A 62 -14.09 5.78 18.52
CA SER A 62 -13.79 6.17 17.14
C SER A 62 -14.05 4.98 16.21
N ASP A 63 -15.05 5.12 15.34
CA ASP A 63 -15.37 4.12 14.30
C ASP A 63 -14.43 4.22 13.10
N ILE A 64 -13.57 5.26 13.08
CA ILE A 64 -12.63 5.56 12.01
C ILE A 64 -11.25 5.81 12.60
N ASP A 65 -10.21 5.40 11.88
CA ASP A 65 -8.83 5.62 12.31
C ASP A 65 -8.49 7.12 12.16
N ASP A 66 -7.78 7.70 13.14
CA ASP A 66 -7.44 9.14 13.18
C ASP A 66 -6.77 9.64 11.89
N GLU A 67 -5.88 8.82 11.30
CA GLU A 67 -5.22 9.13 10.03
C GLU A 67 -6.21 9.28 8.86
N ILE A 68 -7.29 8.50 8.86
CA ILE A 68 -8.33 8.54 7.83
C ILE A 68 -9.30 9.68 8.10
N TYR A 69 -9.62 9.93 9.38
CA TYR A 69 -10.41 11.09 9.78
C TYR A 69 -9.77 12.40 9.31
N ASP A 70 -8.45 12.56 9.54
CA ASP A 70 -7.70 13.74 9.09
C ASP A 70 -7.77 13.92 7.56
N GLN A 71 -7.67 12.81 6.79
CA GLN A 71 -7.76 12.81 5.33
C GLN A 71 -9.18 13.15 4.82
N LEU A 72 -10.22 12.69 5.51
CA LEU A 72 -11.62 13.05 5.20
C LEU A 72 -11.93 14.50 5.55
N LEU A 73 -11.35 15.03 6.62
CA LEU A 73 -11.48 16.44 6.97
C LEU A 73 -10.80 17.34 5.92
N GLU A 74 -9.66 16.92 5.38
CA GLU A 74 -9.02 17.59 4.24
C GLU A 74 -9.89 17.55 2.98
N THR A 75 -10.51 16.39 2.70
CA THR A 75 -11.50 16.25 1.62
C THR A 75 -12.68 17.21 1.81
N LEU A 76 -13.24 17.29 3.02
CA LEU A 76 -14.35 18.18 3.32
C LEU A 76 -13.96 19.65 3.09
N ARG A 77 -12.77 20.06 3.55
CA ARG A 77 -12.26 21.42 3.31
C ARG A 77 -12.12 21.72 1.82
N LEU A 78 -11.62 20.76 1.04
CA LEU A 78 -11.54 20.90 -0.42
C LEU A 78 -12.92 21.09 -1.03
N TRP A 79 -13.90 20.25 -0.69
CA TRP A 79 -15.25 20.34 -1.25
C TRP A 79 -15.95 21.66 -0.86
N GLN A 80 -15.81 22.09 0.40
CA GLN A 80 -16.30 23.39 0.87
C GLN A 80 -15.64 24.56 0.12
N HIS A 81 -14.35 24.46 -0.17
CA HIS A 81 -13.64 25.45 -0.97
C HIS A 81 -14.18 25.51 -2.41
N CYS A 82 -14.40 24.35 -3.04
CA CYS A 82 -14.94 24.24 -4.38
C CYS A 82 -16.36 24.84 -4.50
N LEU A 83 -17.22 24.62 -3.50
CA LEU A 83 -18.54 25.26 -3.45
C LEU A 83 -18.46 26.80 -3.41
N LYS A 84 -17.44 27.35 -2.74
CA LYS A 84 -17.19 28.81 -2.66
C LYS A 84 -16.51 29.37 -3.91
N GLN A 85 -15.81 28.56 -4.69
CA GLN A 85 -15.26 29.01 -5.98
C GLN A 85 -16.34 29.17 -7.05
N ASP A 86 -17.41 28.37 -6.99
CA ASP A 86 -18.54 28.45 -7.93
C ASP A 86 -19.49 29.65 -7.64
N THR A 87 -19.33 30.31 -6.49
CA THR A 87 -20.09 31.54 -6.14
C THR A 87 -19.62 32.83 -6.84
N ASN A 88 -18.89 32.75 -7.97
CA ASN A 88 -18.74 33.90 -8.88
C ASN A 88 -20.01 34.19 -9.72
N ARG A 89 -21.10 33.44 -9.47
CA ARG A 89 -22.47 33.93 -9.62
C ARG A 89 -23.19 33.84 -8.27
N VAL A 90 -23.55 35.02 -7.77
CA VAL A 90 -24.41 35.34 -6.61
C VAL A 90 -23.74 35.34 -5.23
N MET A 91 -23.94 36.49 -4.56
CA MET A 91 -23.33 36.98 -3.34
C MET A 91 -23.69 36.23 -2.05
N ASN A 92 -22.72 36.29 -1.13
CA ASN A 92 -22.82 36.37 0.34
C ASN A 92 -23.66 35.32 1.08
N ALA A 93 -22.97 34.33 1.65
CA ALA A 93 -23.04 33.97 3.07
C ALA A 93 -21.97 32.91 3.39
N VAL A 94 -21.76 32.62 4.68
CA VAL A 94 -20.88 31.57 5.23
C VAL A 94 -19.41 31.96 5.41
N ALA A 95 -19.22 33.09 6.08
CA ALA A 95 -18.11 33.29 7.02
C ALA A 95 -18.68 33.20 8.45
N ASP A 96 -19.05 31.99 8.88
CA ASP A 96 -19.37 31.67 10.29
C ASP A 96 -19.62 30.16 10.44
N MET A 97 -18.59 29.36 10.21
CA MET A 97 -18.57 27.94 10.63
C MET A 97 -17.15 27.56 11.02
N ASP A 98 -16.59 28.28 11.99
CA ASP A 98 -15.55 27.71 12.83
C ASP A 98 -16.26 27.03 14.01
N MET A 99 -16.24 25.70 13.99
CA MET A 99 -16.57 24.77 15.08
C MET A 99 -17.99 24.86 15.67
N PRO A 100 -18.80 23.77 15.65
CA PRO A 100 -19.92 23.66 16.57
C PRO A 100 -19.35 23.70 17.99
N MET A 101 -19.55 24.84 18.65
CA MET A 101 -19.39 24.98 20.09
C MET A 101 -20.13 23.83 20.75
N VAL A 102 -19.35 23.08 21.50
CA VAL A 102 -19.84 22.02 22.35
C VAL A 102 -20.86 22.62 23.32
N ALA A 103 -22.14 22.28 23.15
CA ALA A 103 -23.13 22.35 24.22
C ALA A 103 -22.83 21.22 25.24
N GLN A 104 -21.66 21.28 25.90
CA GLN A 104 -21.39 20.50 27.10
C GLN A 104 -21.87 21.33 28.27
N ARG A 105 -22.94 20.83 28.88
CA ARG A 105 -23.49 21.36 30.12
C ARG A 105 -22.42 21.32 31.21
N GLN A 106 -22.06 22.50 31.70
CA GLN A 106 -21.53 22.85 33.03
C GLN A 106 -20.71 21.75 33.76
N THR A 107 -19.61 21.28 33.16
CA THR A 107 -18.39 21.11 33.95
C THR A 107 -17.69 22.46 33.93
N GLU A 108 -17.33 23.01 35.10
CA GLU A 108 -16.63 24.29 35.14
C GLU A 108 -15.33 24.19 34.35
N LYS A 109 -15.29 24.86 33.20
CA LYS A 109 -14.08 24.94 32.40
C LYS A 109 -13.05 25.74 33.18
N GLN A 110 -11.86 25.19 33.32
CA GLN A 110 -10.74 25.82 33.98
C GLN A 110 -9.81 26.42 32.94
N ARG A 111 -9.44 27.69 33.13
CA ARG A 111 -8.43 28.34 32.29
C ARG A 111 -7.06 27.75 32.60
N HIS A 112 -6.29 27.50 31.55
CA HIS A 112 -4.91 27.06 31.70
C HIS A 112 -4.04 28.21 32.22
N PRO A 113 -3.16 27.98 33.22
CA PRO A 113 -2.15 28.98 33.63
C PRO A 113 -1.17 29.32 32.49
N VAL A 114 -0.91 28.35 31.61
CA VAL A 114 -0.12 28.49 30.38
C VAL A 114 -0.90 27.84 29.25
N GLN A 115 -1.15 28.58 28.16
CA GLN A 115 -1.92 28.07 27.02
C GLN A 115 -1.18 26.93 26.30
N HIS A 116 -1.94 26.03 25.66
CA HIS A 116 -1.39 25.02 24.77
C HIS A 116 -1.14 25.61 23.38
N THR A 117 0.05 25.41 22.82
CA THR A 117 0.44 25.99 21.54
C THR A 117 0.11 25.11 20.34
N GLY A 118 0.08 23.77 20.52
CA GLY A 118 0.02 22.82 19.42
C GLY A 118 1.35 22.68 18.68
N LEU A 119 1.37 21.90 17.59
CA LEU A 119 2.56 21.65 16.78
C LEU A 119 2.22 21.69 15.29
N SER A 120 3.05 22.39 14.53
CA SER A 120 3.08 22.24 13.07
C SER A 120 3.62 20.85 12.70
N LYS A 121 3.14 20.28 11.60
CA LYS A 121 3.41 18.89 11.19
C LYS A 121 4.26 18.88 9.92
N LEU A 122 5.41 18.20 9.95
CA LEU A 122 6.25 17.91 8.78
C LEU A 122 6.25 16.40 8.48
N ARG A 123 6.52 16.06 7.22
CA ARG A 123 6.51 14.68 6.73
C ARG A 123 7.81 14.24 6.07
N THR A 124 8.55 15.16 5.46
CA THR A 124 9.76 14.83 4.68
C THR A 124 11.03 15.15 5.43
N VAL A 125 12.09 14.37 5.19
CA VAL A 125 13.43 14.63 5.72
C VAL A 125 13.93 16.00 5.28
N GLN A 126 13.62 16.43 4.05
CA GLN A 126 14.03 17.73 3.51
C GLN A 126 13.40 18.90 4.26
N ASP A 127 12.15 18.77 4.72
CA ASP A 127 11.51 19.81 5.52
C ASP A 127 12.12 19.88 6.93
N ILE A 128 12.56 18.75 7.47
CA ILE A 128 13.26 18.68 8.76
C ILE A 128 14.64 19.32 8.66
N ASP A 129 15.37 19.01 7.60
CA ASP A 129 16.66 19.65 7.31
C ASP A 129 16.52 21.18 7.26
N ARG A 130 15.53 21.66 6.49
CA ARG A 130 15.22 23.10 6.42
C ARG A 130 14.82 23.69 7.77
N TRP A 131 14.09 22.94 8.60
CA TRP A 131 13.71 23.41 9.93
C TRP A 131 14.92 23.48 10.88
N LEU A 132 15.87 22.55 10.78
CA LEU A 132 17.08 22.50 11.61
C LEU A 132 18.10 23.60 11.25
N GLN A 133 18.10 24.09 10.02
CA GLN A 133 19.01 25.16 9.58
C GLN A 133 18.93 26.40 10.49
N GLY A 134 20.07 26.77 11.09
CA GLY A 134 20.20 27.92 11.98
C GLY A 134 19.70 27.69 13.42
N ARG A 135 19.33 26.46 13.78
CA ARG A 135 18.90 26.10 15.15
C ARG A 135 19.99 25.32 15.87
N ALA A 136 20.17 25.60 17.15
CA ALA A 136 21.07 24.89 18.06
C ALA A 136 20.31 24.37 19.29
N GLY A 137 20.90 23.41 20.01
CA GLY A 137 20.30 22.82 21.21
C GLY A 137 18.97 22.13 20.91
N VAL A 138 18.90 21.38 19.80
CA VAL A 138 17.67 20.67 19.40
C VAL A 138 17.65 19.29 20.05
N TRP A 139 16.51 18.92 20.59
CA TRP A 139 16.23 17.61 21.12
C TRP A 139 15.06 16.97 20.40
N LEU A 140 15.08 15.64 20.36
CA LEU A 140 14.04 14.83 19.76
C LEU A 140 13.49 13.87 20.81
N GLN A 141 12.17 13.80 20.84
CA GLN A 141 11.41 12.92 21.74
C GLN A 141 10.29 12.22 20.96
N PRO A 142 9.79 11.07 21.42
CA PRO A 142 8.63 10.43 20.79
C PRO A 142 7.41 11.36 20.89
N LYS A 143 6.63 11.42 19.82
CA LYS A 143 5.33 12.06 19.85
C LYS A 143 4.32 11.02 20.35
N VAL A 144 4.16 10.99 21.67
CA VAL A 144 3.25 10.06 22.35
C VAL A 144 1.82 10.26 21.84
N ASP A 145 1.14 9.18 21.49
CA ASP A 145 -0.23 9.21 21.02
C ASP A 145 -1.21 9.11 22.19
N GLY A 146 -1.84 10.24 22.51
CA GLY A 146 -2.71 10.38 23.67
C GLY A 146 -3.54 11.65 23.65
N ILE A 147 -3.86 12.14 24.85
CA ILE A 147 -4.55 13.42 25.07
C ILE A 147 -3.72 14.37 25.93
N ALA A 148 -3.60 15.61 25.47
CA ALA A 148 -2.84 16.64 26.17
C ALA A 148 -3.56 17.14 27.44
N VAL A 149 -2.76 17.39 28.49
CA VAL A 149 -3.20 17.86 29.81
C VAL A 149 -2.23 18.90 30.39
N THR A 150 -2.74 19.69 31.34
CA THR A 150 -1.96 20.59 32.20
C THR A 150 -2.05 20.10 33.64
N LEU A 151 -0.91 20.00 34.33
CA LEU A 151 -0.82 19.70 35.75
C LEU A 151 -0.35 20.94 36.49
N VAL A 152 -1.04 21.26 37.58
CA VAL A 152 -0.65 22.38 38.44
C VAL A 152 -0.39 21.84 39.83
N TYR A 153 0.84 22.02 40.30
CA TYR A 153 1.23 21.75 41.67
C TYR A 153 1.48 23.06 42.42
N GLU A 154 0.94 23.17 43.61
CA GLU A 154 1.21 24.26 44.55
C GLU A 154 1.81 23.70 45.83
N LYS A 155 2.98 24.22 46.20
CA LYS A 155 3.78 23.72 47.34
C LYS A 155 3.93 22.19 47.30
N GLY A 156 4.15 21.65 46.10
CA GLY A 156 4.31 20.22 45.85
C GLY A 156 3.02 19.39 45.80
N GLN A 157 1.84 19.93 46.08
CA GLN A 157 0.57 19.20 46.03
C GLN A 157 -0.13 19.39 44.69
N LEU A 158 -0.65 18.32 44.08
CA LEU A 158 -1.43 18.41 42.83
C LEU A 158 -2.79 19.09 43.12
N VAL A 159 -2.99 20.27 42.55
CA VAL A 159 -4.20 21.06 42.76
C VAL A 159 -5.12 21.10 41.53
N GLN A 160 -4.62 20.84 40.32
CA GLN A 160 -5.42 20.79 39.09
C GLN A 160 -4.84 19.78 38.08
N LEU A 161 -5.71 19.08 37.35
CA LEU A 161 -5.36 18.28 36.17
C LEU A 161 -6.33 18.66 35.05
N ILE A 162 -5.94 19.57 34.18
CA ILE A 162 -6.85 20.19 33.21
C ILE A 162 -6.65 19.56 31.83
N SER A 163 -7.72 19.11 31.19
CA SER A 163 -7.67 18.67 29.79
C SER A 163 -7.28 19.83 28.86
N ARG A 164 -6.74 19.54 27.66
CA ARG A 164 -6.37 20.61 26.73
C ARG A 164 -7.54 21.52 26.33
N GLY A 165 -8.72 20.96 26.08
CA GLY A 165 -9.87 21.71 25.55
C GLY A 165 -9.53 22.45 24.25
N ASP A 166 -9.80 23.75 24.18
CA ASP A 166 -9.44 24.61 23.04
C ASP A 166 -7.99 25.12 23.09
N GLY A 167 -7.25 24.77 24.15
CA GLY A 167 -5.90 25.22 24.43
C GLY A 167 -5.80 26.47 25.31
N ILE A 168 -6.92 27.15 25.57
CA ILE A 168 -7.04 28.28 26.49
C ILE A 168 -7.72 27.83 27.78
N GLU A 169 -8.77 27.02 27.66
CA GLU A 169 -9.53 26.45 28.76
C GLU A 169 -9.84 24.96 28.50
N GLY A 170 -10.03 24.20 29.57
CA GLY A 170 -10.33 22.78 29.51
C GLY A 170 -11.13 22.29 30.71
N THR A 171 -11.34 20.98 30.79
CA THR A 171 -12.08 20.35 31.89
C THR A 171 -11.12 19.89 32.98
N ASP A 172 -11.42 20.18 34.24
CA ASP A 172 -10.65 19.63 35.36
C ASP A 172 -10.98 18.15 35.58
N TRP A 173 -9.93 17.34 35.67
CA TRP A 173 -9.92 15.90 35.87
C TRP A 173 -9.14 15.51 37.12
N ARG A 174 -8.89 16.45 38.04
CA ARG A 174 -8.19 16.18 39.30
C ARG A 174 -8.79 14.99 40.06
N ASP A 175 -10.11 14.81 40.02
CA ASP A 175 -10.85 13.69 40.63
C ASP A 175 -10.36 12.31 40.17
N LYS A 176 -9.82 12.21 38.95
CA LYS A 176 -9.31 10.98 38.35
C LYS A 176 -7.83 10.73 38.63
N SER A 177 -7.09 11.80 38.98
CA SER A 177 -5.64 11.71 39.16
C SER A 177 -5.17 10.68 40.20
N PRO A 178 -5.87 10.42 41.34
CA PRO A 178 -5.43 9.40 42.30
C PRO A 178 -5.47 7.97 41.74
N PHE A 179 -6.23 7.74 40.65
CA PHE A 179 -6.37 6.44 40.00
C PHE A 179 -5.37 6.22 38.86
N ILE A 180 -4.50 7.21 38.59
CA ILE A 180 -3.46 7.19 37.56
C ILE A 180 -2.10 7.14 38.27
N PRO A 181 -1.49 5.95 38.50
CA PRO A 181 -0.32 5.79 39.35
C PRO A 181 0.91 6.61 38.94
N THR A 182 1.02 6.93 37.64
CA THR A 182 2.13 7.71 37.10
C THR A 182 2.03 9.21 37.39
N ILE A 183 0.95 9.69 38.02
CA ILE A 183 0.77 11.08 38.43
C ILE A 183 1.03 11.17 39.95
N PRO A 184 2.19 11.69 40.38
CA PRO A 184 2.46 11.94 41.80
C PRO A 184 1.42 12.91 42.36
N GLN A 185 0.79 12.57 43.49
CA GLN A 185 -0.13 13.48 44.17
C GLN A 185 0.62 14.54 44.98
N GLN A 186 1.83 14.20 45.44
CA GLN A 186 2.75 15.07 46.16
C GLN A 186 4.17 14.94 45.61
N ILE A 187 4.87 16.06 45.49
CA ILE A 187 6.26 16.17 45.05
C ILE A 187 7.02 16.96 46.12
N THR A 188 7.97 16.31 46.79
CA THR A 188 8.69 16.91 47.94
C THR A 188 9.61 18.07 47.54
N ASN A 189 10.24 17.99 46.37
CA ASN A 189 11.24 18.97 45.91
C ASN A 189 10.75 19.85 44.75
N ALA A 190 9.43 20.13 44.70
CA ALA A 190 8.86 20.99 43.68
C ALA A 190 9.10 22.49 44.00
N PRO A 191 9.21 23.35 42.97
CA PRO A 191 9.06 24.80 43.15
C PRO A 191 7.73 25.15 43.82
N ALA A 192 7.63 26.36 44.39
CA ALA A 192 6.42 26.83 45.06
C ALA A 192 5.17 26.72 44.18
N ARG A 193 5.32 26.96 42.88
CA ARG A 193 4.30 26.69 41.86
C ARG A 193 4.96 26.00 40.67
N LEU A 194 4.43 24.86 40.28
CA LEU A 194 4.93 24.06 39.16
C LEU A 194 3.78 23.79 38.18
N VAL A 195 3.92 24.30 36.96
CA VAL A 195 2.99 24.07 35.86
C VAL A 195 3.66 23.19 34.83
N LEU A 196 3.09 22.00 34.62
CA LEU A 196 3.57 21.04 33.63
C LEU A 196 2.51 20.85 32.56
N GLN A 197 2.95 20.60 31.33
CA GLN A 197 2.11 20.13 30.25
C GLN A 197 2.59 18.76 29.78
N GLY A 198 1.66 17.85 29.56
CA GLY A 198 1.95 16.46 29.27
C GLY A 198 0.87 15.80 28.44
N GLU A 199 1.11 14.53 28.12
CA GLU A 199 0.18 13.67 27.39
C GLU A 199 -0.23 12.50 28.28
N LEU A 200 -1.53 12.31 28.49
CA LEU A 200 -2.06 11.05 29.03
C LEU A 200 -2.20 10.05 27.90
N PHE A 201 -1.66 8.85 28.09
CA PHE A 201 -1.61 7.82 27.04
C PHE A 201 -1.97 6.44 27.57
N TRP A 202 -2.35 5.52 26.68
CA TRP A 202 -2.64 4.14 27.04
C TRP A 202 -1.34 3.32 27.09
N GLN A 203 -1.00 2.76 28.24
CA GLN A 203 0.21 1.95 28.37
C GLN A 203 0.05 0.60 27.65
N GLN A 204 1.05 0.24 26.86
CA GLN A 204 1.10 -0.97 26.06
C GLN A 204 2.47 -1.61 26.20
N VAL A 205 2.53 -2.90 26.51
CA VAL A 205 3.82 -3.62 26.59
C VAL A 205 4.30 -3.93 25.18
N ASP A 206 5.58 -3.67 24.91
CA ASP A 206 6.27 -3.96 23.65
C ASP A 206 5.59 -3.43 22.39
N HIS A 207 4.98 -2.24 22.48
CA HIS A 207 4.30 -1.64 21.35
C HIS A 207 5.28 -1.24 20.24
N ARG A 208 5.07 -1.73 19.01
CA ARG A 208 5.88 -1.36 17.84
C ARG A 208 5.04 -0.60 16.84
N GLN A 209 5.33 0.69 16.69
CA GLN A 209 4.53 1.59 15.85
C GLN A 209 4.51 1.20 14.37
N PHE A 210 5.55 0.52 13.86
CA PHE A 210 5.60 -0.03 12.49
C PHE A 210 4.74 -1.29 12.28
N LEU A 211 4.46 -2.07 13.34
CA LEU A 211 3.64 -3.30 13.25
C LEU A 211 2.19 -3.11 13.68
N SER A 212 1.96 -2.35 14.75
CA SER A 212 0.66 -2.24 15.42
C SER A 212 -0.15 -0.97 15.16
N GLY A 213 0.49 0.18 14.87
CA GLY A 213 -0.20 1.47 14.66
C GLY A 213 -0.76 2.02 15.98
N SER A 214 -1.65 3.01 15.97
CA SER A 214 -2.15 3.61 17.22
C SER A 214 -2.99 2.68 18.10
N GLN A 215 -3.61 1.64 17.50
CA GLN A 215 -4.56 0.72 18.17
C GLN A 215 -5.70 1.42 18.96
N GLY A 216 -6.01 2.68 18.65
CA GLY A 216 -7.08 3.45 19.30
C GLY A 216 -6.81 3.81 20.78
N GLY A 217 -5.55 3.76 21.23
CA GLY A 217 -5.19 4.05 22.62
C GLY A 217 -5.63 5.45 23.08
N ARG A 218 -5.44 6.46 22.23
CA ARG A 218 -5.88 7.84 22.45
C ARG A 218 -7.38 7.96 22.76
N SER A 219 -8.24 7.39 21.91
CA SER A 219 -9.70 7.43 22.07
C SER A 219 -10.13 6.76 23.38
N LYS A 220 -9.46 5.65 23.74
CA LYS A 220 -9.70 4.95 25.01
C LYS A 220 -9.38 5.82 26.22
N VAL A 221 -8.25 6.51 26.23
CA VAL A 221 -7.89 7.46 27.30
C VAL A 221 -8.90 8.60 27.36
N ALA A 222 -9.26 9.19 26.22
CA ALA A 222 -10.26 10.25 26.15
C ALA A 222 -11.60 9.83 26.76
N GLY A 223 -12.08 8.62 26.41
CA GLY A 223 -13.32 8.06 26.96
C GLY A 223 -13.26 7.84 28.47
N LEU A 224 -12.16 7.29 28.99
CA LEU A 224 -11.99 7.08 30.42
C LEU A 224 -11.97 8.40 31.21
N MET A 225 -11.29 9.42 30.67
CA MET A 225 -11.19 10.74 31.31
C MET A 225 -12.49 11.54 31.22
N ALA A 226 -13.36 11.26 30.23
CA ALA A 226 -14.67 11.88 30.10
C ALA A 226 -15.74 11.27 31.04
N ARG A 227 -15.48 10.11 31.67
CA ARG A 227 -16.44 9.47 32.58
C ARG A 227 -16.66 10.30 33.85
N LYS A 228 -17.88 10.26 34.38
CA LYS A 228 -18.24 10.91 35.65
C LYS A 228 -17.55 10.26 36.85
N THR A 229 -17.44 8.93 36.82
CA THR A 229 -16.83 8.15 37.90
C THR A 229 -15.51 7.55 37.43
N PRO A 230 -14.47 7.54 38.29
CA PRO A 230 -13.22 6.86 38.00
C PRO A 230 -13.46 5.39 37.65
N ALA A 231 -12.74 4.90 36.65
CA ALA A 231 -12.83 3.52 36.18
C ALA A 231 -11.56 2.75 36.58
N PRO A 232 -11.64 1.44 36.88
CA PRO A 232 -10.46 0.64 37.24
C PRO A 232 -9.34 0.66 36.19
N GLU A 233 -9.67 0.89 34.92
CA GLU A 233 -8.73 0.96 33.80
C GLU A 233 -7.84 2.22 33.82
N LEU A 234 -8.16 3.23 34.64
CA LEU A 234 -7.32 4.42 34.81
C LEU A 234 -5.89 4.06 35.27
N LYS A 235 -5.72 2.92 35.95
CA LYS A 235 -4.40 2.40 36.36
C LYS A 235 -3.46 2.07 35.20
N GLN A 236 -3.99 1.95 33.99
CA GLN A 236 -3.24 1.67 32.77
C GLN A 236 -2.96 2.93 31.94
N ILE A 237 -3.41 4.10 32.42
CA ILE A 237 -3.03 5.38 31.82
C ILE A 237 -1.65 5.77 32.35
N GLY A 238 -0.75 6.09 31.42
CA GLY A 238 0.53 6.71 31.71
C GLY A 238 0.51 8.21 31.46
N ILE A 239 1.53 8.92 31.93
CA ILE A 239 1.75 10.34 31.62
C ILE A 239 3.16 10.59 31.10
N PHE A 240 3.25 11.34 30.01
CA PHE A 240 4.51 11.83 29.46
C PHE A 240 4.55 13.35 29.54
N ILE A 241 5.42 13.91 30.38
CA ILE A 241 5.55 15.37 30.52
C ILE A 241 6.39 15.88 29.37
N TRP A 242 5.79 16.63 28.45
CA TRP A 242 6.53 17.23 27.34
C TRP A 242 6.87 18.69 27.60
N GLY A 243 6.27 19.40 28.57
CA GLY A 243 6.50 20.83 28.79
C GLY A 243 6.62 21.21 30.26
N TRP A 244 7.63 22.04 30.56
CA TRP A 244 7.74 22.84 31.78
C TRP A 244 8.08 24.28 31.34
N PRO A 245 7.05 25.12 31.06
CA PRO A 245 7.21 26.41 30.39
C PRO A 245 8.09 27.42 31.14
N ASP A 246 8.03 27.41 32.48
CA ASP A 246 8.82 28.29 33.35
C ASP A 246 9.90 27.49 34.12
N GLY A 247 10.42 26.42 33.51
CA GLY A 247 11.52 25.61 34.04
C GLY A 247 12.90 26.13 33.66
N PRO A 248 13.97 25.41 34.03
CA PRO A 248 15.33 25.73 33.58
C PRO A 248 15.42 25.77 32.05
N ASN A 249 16.25 26.65 31.48
CA ASN A 249 16.43 26.71 30.03
C ASN A 249 17.21 25.50 29.50
N GLU A 250 18.19 25.01 30.25
CA GLU A 250 18.96 23.83 29.86
C GLU A 250 18.07 22.59 29.94
N LEU A 251 17.83 21.94 28.78
CA LEU A 251 16.89 20.84 28.73
C LEU A 251 17.40 19.63 29.53
N ALA A 252 18.71 19.36 29.54
CA ALA A 252 19.28 18.29 30.35
C ALA A 252 18.96 18.46 31.86
N GLU A 253 19.13 19.67 32.41
CA GLU A 253 18.74 19.99 33.80
C GLU A 253 17.23 19.83 34.00
N LYS A 254 16.42 20.39 33.07
CA LYS A 254 14.96 20.28 33.10
C LYS A 254 14.50 18.82 33.16
N LEU A 255 15.08 17.95 32.33
CA LEU A 255 14.78 16.52 32.27
C LEU A 255 15.18 15.78 33.55
N ALA A 256 16.38 16.02 34.06
CA ALA A 256 16.86 15.40 35.30
C ALA A 256 15.97 15.78 36.50
N ARG A 257 15.55 17.05 36.58
CA ARG A 257 14.63 17.53 37.62
C ARG A 257 13.23 16.93 37.49
N LEU A 258 12.70 16.81 36.27
CA LEU A 258 11.42 16.12 36.02
C LEU A 258 11.48 14.66 36.49
N ALA A 259 12.57 13.95 36.20
CA ALA A 259 12.78 12.59 36.67
C ALA A 259 12.80 12.50 38.21
N GLY A 260 13.54 13.40 38.87
CA GLY A 260 13.56 13.49 40.34
C GLY A 260 12.22 13.88 40.98
N MET A 261 11.31 14.49 40.21
CA MET A 261 9.93 14.82 40.62
C MET A 261 8.92 13.71 40.32
N GLY A 262 9.36 12.53 39.82
CA GLY A 262 8.50 11.39 39.54
C GLY A 262 8.07 11.25 38.09
N PHE A 263 8.66 12.00 37.16
CA PHE A 263 8.38 11.93 35.72
C PHE A 263 9.61 11.46 34.91
N PRO A 264 10.08 10.21 35.07
CA PRO A 264 11.35 9.75 34.49
C PRO A 264 11.31 9.58 32.97
N MET A 265 10.13 9.36 32.39
CA MET A 265 9.99 9.01 30.97
C MET A 265 10.52 10.09 30.04
N THR A 266 10.35 11.37 30.40
CA THR A 266 10.84 12.47 29.57
C THR A 266 12.36 12.44 29.46
N GLN A 267 13.07 12.13 30.54
CA GLN A 267 14.53 11.98 30.50
C GLN A 267 14.95 10.73 29.70
N GLN A 268 14.23 9.63 29.87
CA GLN A 268 14.54 8.36 29.20
C GLN A 268 14.43 8.43 27.67
N TYR A 269 13.47 9.21 27.16
CA TYR A 269 13.11 9.24 25.74
C TYR A 269 13.37 10.57 25.04
N SER A 270 14.03 11.53 25.67
CA SER A 270 14.47 12.75 25.01
C SER A 270 15.97 12.68 24.74
N HIS A 271 16.37 12.94 23.50
CA HIS A 271 17.78 12.87 23.08
C HIS A 271 18.21 14.13 22.34
N PRO A 272 19.43 14.63 22.57
CA PRO A 272 19.99 15.72 21.79
C PRO A 272 20.23 15.25 20.35
N ILE A 273 20.01 16.15 19.39
CA ILE A 273 20.20 15.92 17.97
C ILE A 273 21.06 17.05 17.40
N THR A 274 22.10 16.70 16.65
CA THR A 274 23.02 17.67 16.03
C THR A 274 22.82 17.76 14.52
N THR A 275 22.43 16.67 13.86
CA THR A 275 22.23 16.62 12.41
C THR A 275 20.89 16.02 12.00
N THR A 276 20.51 16.24 10.75
CA THR A 276 19.32 15.63 10.14
C THR A 276 19.42 14.10 10.12
N GLU A 277 20.61 13.55 9.92
CA GLU A 277 20.86 12.10 9.92
C GLU A 277 20.63 11.48 11.31
N ASP A 278 21.08 12.16 12.37
CA ASP A 278 20.82 11.75 13.75
C ASP A 278 19.31 11.78 14.06
N ALA A 279 18.61 12.82 13.59
CA ALA A 279 17.16 12.92 13.69
C ALA A 279 16.47 11.74 13.00
N GLU A 280 16.87 11.43 11.76
CA GLU A 280 16.30 10.35 10.96
C GLU A 280 16.54 8.98 11.60
N LYS A 281 17.75 8.75 12.13
CA LYS A 281 18.07 7.51 12.84
C LYS A 281 17.16 7.32 14.04
N ARG A 282 17.02 8.34 14.89
CA ARG A 282 16.14 8.27 16.07
C ARG A 282 14.67 8.15 15.70
N TRP A 283 14.24 8.85 14.65
CA TRP A 283 12.90 8.71 14.10
C TRP A 283 12.60 7.25 13.70
N LYS A 284 13.56 6.59 13.02
CA LYS A 284 13.44 5.17 12.62
C LYS A 284 13.41 4.27 13.86
N ASP A 285 14.28 4.52 14.84
CA ASP A 285 14.33 3.75 16.08
C ASP A 285 12.96 3.77 16.79
N TYR A 286 12.37 4.94 17.01
CA TYR A 286 11.04 5.04 17.63
C TYR A 286 9.93 4.39 16.79
N PHE A 287 10.10 4.31 15.47
CA PHE A 287 9.11 3.67 14.59
C PHE A 287 9.11 2.14 14.70
N VAL A 288 10.29 1.52 14.86
CA VAL A 288 10.44 0.05 14.77
C VAL A 288 10.65 -0.65 16.12
N GLN A 289 11.24 0.05 17.09
CA GLN A 289 11.56 -0.51 18.40
C GLN A 289 10.34 -0.61 19.31
N PRO A 290 10.34 -1.55 20.28
CA PRO A 290 9.27 -1.65 21.25
C PRO A 290 9.29 -0.45 22.21
N LEU A 291 8.12 0.16 22.42
CA LEU A 291 7.87 1.26 23.33
C LEU A 291 6.73 0.90 24.29
N PRO A 292 6.64 1.54 25.47
CA PRO A 292 5.55 1.30 26.41
C PRO A 292 4.23 1.99 26.02
N PHE A 293 4.14 2.54 24.81
CA PHE A 293 3.02 3.33 24.30
C PHE A 293 3.05 3.44 22.77
N ALA A 294 1.92 3.79 22.17
CA ALA A 294 1.83 4.18 20.76
C ALA A 294 2.39 5.58 20.53
N THR A 295 2.95 5.80 19.33
CA THR A 295 3.53 7.09 18.92
C THR A 295 3.05 7.45 17.52
N ASP A 296 2.73 8.71 17.27
CA ASP A 296 2.29 9.15 15.93
C ASP A 296 3.38 9.91 15.16
N GLY A 297 4.61 9.88 15.68
CA GLY A 297 5.80 10.48 15.11
C GLY A 297 6.83 10.78 16.18
N VAL A 298 7.68 11.77 15.92
CA VAL A 298 8.59 12.37 16.91
C VAL A 298 8.37 13.89 16.96
N VAL A 299 8.77 14.52 18.05
CA VAL A 299 8.79 15.98 18.20
C VAL A 299 10.24 16.42 18.28
N LEU A 300 10.63 17.36 17.41
CA LEU A 300 11.89 18.08 17.55
C LEU A 300 11.60 19.40 18.26
N ARG A 301 12.44 19.78 19.22
CA ARG A 301 12.27 20.98 20.04
C ARG A 301 13.61 21.61 20.36
N GLN A 302 13.66 22.94 20.32
CA GLN A 302 14.79 23.71 20.80
C GLN A 302 14.76 23.86 22.32
N GLU A 303 15.94 23.89 22.93
CA GLU A 303 16.13 24.25 24.35
C GLU A 303 15.56 25.62 24.69
N VAL A 304 15.85 26.61 23.83
CA VAL A 304 15.39 27.99 24.03
C VAL A 304 13.97 28.15 23.50
N GLU A 305 13.07 28.53 24.41
CA GLU A 305 11.67 28.79 24.12
C GLU A 305 11.18 30.06 24.84
N PRO A 306 10.10 30.70 24.35
CA PRO A 306 9.48 31.82 25.05
C PRO A 306 8.96 31.40 26.42
N THR A 307 8.89 32.35 27.36
CA THR A 307 8.28 32.11 28.68
C THR A 307 6.82 31.67 28.54
N GLY A 308 6.30 30.88 29.50
CA GLY A 308 4.95 30.32 29.41
C GLY A 308 3.86 31.37 29.21
N ARG A 309 4.04 32.58 29.75
CA ARG A 309 3.09 33.70 29.59
C ARG A 309 2.94 34.18 28.14
N GLN A 310 3.94 33.93 27.29
CA GLN A 310 3.95 34.32 25.88
C GLN A 310 3.35 33.25 24.96
N TRP A 311 3.07 32.05 25.48
CA TRP A 311 2.51 30.97 24.68
C TRP A 311 1.08 31.31 24.23
N ARG A 312 0.78 31.06 22.96
CA ARG A 312 -0.55 31.22 22.36
C ARG A 312 -0.87 29.99 21.52
N SER A 313 -2.16 29.67 21.42
CA SER A 313 -2.64 28.60 20.54
C SER A 313 -2.21 28.87 19.08
N GLY A 314 -1.63 27.88 18.42
CA GLY A 314 -1.11 27.97 17.05
C GLY A 314 0.29 28.57 16.91
N SER A 315 0.84 29.23 17.94
CA SER A 315 2.19 29.82 17.89
C SER A 315 3.24 28.88 18.52
N ASN A 316 3.87 28.04 17.70
CA ASN A 316 4.96 27.17 18.15
C ASN A 316 6.07 27.07 17.10
N SER A 317 6.99 28.04 17.09
CA SER A 317 8.11 28.06 16.15
C SER A 317 9.33 27.27 16.65
N TRP A 318 9.39 26.95 17.94
CA TRP A 318 10.52 26.29 18.61
C TRP A 318 10.39 24.77 18.67
N ALA A 319 9.22 24.22 18.32
CA ALA A 319 9.01 22.78 18.22
C ALA A 319 8.18 22.39 16.99
N ILE A 320 8.47 21.20 16.45
CA ILE A 320 7.81 20.66 15.26
C ILE A 320 7.55 19.16 15.41
N ALA A 321 6.43 18.68 14.87
CA ALA A 321 6.13 17.25 14.81
C ALA A 321 6.58 16.67 13.47
N TRP A 322 7.46 15.65 13.50
CA TRP A 322 7.80 14.85 12.34
C TRP A 322 7.01 13.53 12.38
N LYS A 323 5.97 13.44 11.54
CA LYS A 323 5.03 12.31 11.51
C LYS A 323 5.62 11.06 10.86
N TYR A 324 5.16 9.89 11.28
CA TYR A 324 5.42 8.64 10.57
C TYR A 324 4.70 8.57 9.20
N PRO A 325 5.13 7.70 8.28
CA PRO A 325 4.42 7.47 7.04
C PRO A 325 3.07 6.84 7.36
N LEU A 326 2.01 7.31 6.69
CA LEU A 326 0.68 6.73 6.88
C LEU A 326 0.69 5.30 6.36
N ARG A 327 0.21 4.35 7.17
CA ARG A 327 0.07 2.94 6.76
C ARG A 327 -0.99 2.75 5.69
N GLN A 328 -1.98 3.63 5.76
CA GLN A 328 -3.16 3.61 4.93
C GLN A 328 -3.29 4.96 4.27
N GLN A 329 -3.41 4.95 2.96
CA GLN A 329 -3.68 6.15 2.22
C GLN A 329 -5.08 6.05 1.66
N MET A 330 -5.85 7.11 1.87
CA MET A 330 -7.13 7.27 1.24
C MET A 330 -6.92 7.66 -0.22
N THR A 331 -7.70 7.04 -1.11
CA THR A 331 -7.75 7.40 -2.52
C THR A 331 -9.16 7.19 -3.07
N THR A 332 -9.43 7.78 -4.22
CA THR A 332 -10.71 7.69 -4.91
C THR A 332 -10.67 6.55 -5.93
N VAL A 333 -11.73 5.76 -6.02
CA VAL A 333 -11.91 4.76 -7.08
C VAL A 333 -12.27 5.49 -8.37
N LYS A 334 -11.48 5.33 -9.43
CA LYS A 334 -11.79 5.88 -10.76
C LYS A 334 -12.80 5.02 -11.50
N HIS A 335 -12.49 3.73 -11.67
CA HIS A 335 -13.34 2.80 -12.41
C HIS A 335 -13.18 1.38 -11.88
N VAL A 336 -14.22 0.57 -12.04
CA VAL A 336 -14.20 -0.87 -11.80
C VAL A 336 -13.92 -1.57 -13.13
N LYS A 337 -12.85 -2.37 -13.21
CA LYS A 337 -12.49 -3.14 -14.41
C LYS A 337 -12.67 -4.63 -14.15
N PHE A 338 -13.34 -5.30 -15.08
CA PHE A 338 -13.47 -6.75 -15.10
C PHE A 338 -12.46 -7.34 -16.08
N THR A 339 -11.62 -8.24 -15.58
CA THR A 339 -10.59 -8.93 -16.36
C THR A 339 -10.91 -10.40 -16.42
N ILE A 340 -10.91 -10.98 -17.63
CA ILE A 340 -11.20 -12.40 -17.82
C ILE A 340 -9.91 -13.17 -18.00
N GLY A 341 -9.64 -14.09 -17.08
CA GLY A 341 -8.49 -14.98 -17.17
C GLY A 341 -8.71 -16.09 -18.18
N ARG A 342 -7.61 -16.77 -18.55
CA ARG A 342 -7.57 -17.91 -19.48
C ARG A 342 -8.70 -18.94 -19.28
N THR A 343 -9.06 -19.21 -18.03
CA THR A 343 -10.03 -20.26 -17.66
C THR A 343 -11.49 -19.75 -17.60
N GLY A 344 -11.73 -18.49 -17.95
CA GLY A 344 -13.04 -17.84 -17.82
C GLY A 344 -13.25 -17.14 -16.47
N LYS A 345 -12.38 -17.37 -15.48
CA LYS A 345 -12.45 -16.69 -14.17
C LYS A 345 -12.40 -15.18 -14.34
N ILE A 346 -13.44 -14.49 -13.87
CA ILE A 346 -13.54 -13.03 -13.88
C ILE A 346 -12.94 -12.47 -12.59
N SER A 347 -11.93 -11.62 -12.73
CA SER A 347 -11.32 -10.87 -11.63
C SER A 347 -11.66 -9.39 -11.73
N VAL A 348 -11.99 -8.79 -10.59
CA VAL A 348 -12.33 -7.37 -10.45
C VAL A 348 -11.10 -6.60 -9.99
N VAL A 349 -10.77 -5.55 -10.73
CA VAL A 349 -9.65 -4.65 -10.43
C VAL A 349 -10.19 -3.22 -10.35
N LEU A 350 -9.93 -2.54 -9.24
CA LEU A 350 -10.21 -1.11 -9.13
C LEU A 350 -9.05 -0.32 -9.72
N ALA A 351 -9.37 0.57 -10.65
CA ALA A 351 -8.47 1.67 -11.03
C ALA A 351 -8.67 2.81 -10.03
N LEU A 352 -7.59 3.39 -9.54
CA LEU A 352 -7.59 4.36 -8.46
C LEU A 352 -6.96 5.68 -8.93
N GLU A 353 -7.29 6.78 -8.26
CA GLU A 353 -6.42 7.95 -8.26
C GLU A 353 -5.05 7.55 -7.70
N THR A 354 -3.98 7.90 -8.40
CA THR A 354 -2.64 7.47 -8.02
C THR A 354 -2.28 8.05 -6.66
N VAL A 355 -2.01 7.17 -5.71
CA VAL A 355 -1.65 7.53 -4.34
C VAL A 355 -0.32 6.90 -3.95
N LYS A 356 0.49 7.62 -3.18
CA LYS A 356 1.76 7.10 -2.68
C LYS A 356 1.54 6.42 -1.34
N VAL A 357 1.65 5.10 -1.30
CA VAL A 357 1.62 4.29 -0.07
C VAL A 357 3.04 3.88 0.23
N ASP A 358 3.60 4.40 1.33
CA ASP A 358 5.02 4.27 1.66
C ASP A 358 5.94 4.81 0.53
N ASP A 359 6.79 3.99 -0.06
CA ASP A 359 7.65 4.34 -1.20
C ASP A 359 7.02 4.01 -2.58
N ARG A 360 5.83 3.40 -2.61
CA ARG A 360 5.19 2.89 -3.84
C ARG A 360 4.05 3.77 -4.31
N GLN A 361 3.95 3.96 -5.62
CA GLN A 361 2.76 4.53 -6.24
C GLN A 361 1.74 3.43 -6.54
N VAL A 362 0.53 3.57 -6.02
CA VAL A 362 -0.57 2.66 -6.24
C VAL A 362 -1.64 3.36 -7.08
N SER A 363 -1.93 2.79 -8.24
CA SER A 363 -3.01 3.22 -9.15
C SER A 363 -4.05 2.13 -9.42
N ARG A 364 -3.83 0.93 -8.86
CA ARG A 364 -4.74 -0.21 -9.02
C ARG A 364 -4.69 -1.15 -7.83
N VAL A 365 -5.83 -1.76 -7.52
CA VAL A 365 -5.97 -2.80 -6.50
C VAL A 365 -6.82 -3.95 -7.05
N ASN A 366 -6.36 -5.18 -6.86
CA ASN A 366 -7.13 -6.37 -7.20
C ASN A 366 -8.09 -6.73 -6.05
N ILE A 367 -9.38 -6.82 -6.36
CA ILE A 367 -10.44 -7.16 -5.41
C ILE A 367 -10.70 -8.67 -5.36
N GLY A 368 -10.35 -9.41 -6.41
CA GLY A 368 -10.62 -10.84 -6.55
C GLY A 368 -11.88 -11.08 -7.37
N SER A 369 -12.80 -11.91 -6.86
CA SER A 369 -14.01 -12.30 -7.60
C SER A 369 -15.10 -11.23 -7.61
N ILE A 370 -16.06 -11.36 -8.54
CA ILE A 370 -17.30 -10.54 -8.58
C ILE A 370 -18.03 -10.62 -7.24
N LYS A 371 -18.13 -11.82 -6.65
CA LYS A 371 -18.73 -12.02 -5.31
C LYS A 371 -18.06 -11.13 -4.26
N ARG A 372 -16.73 -11.09 -4.24
CA ARG A 372 -15.96 -10.29 -3.28
C ARG A 372 -16.15 -8.79 -3.53
N TRP A 373 -16.18 -8.36 -4.78
CA TRP A 373 -16.51 -6.97 -5.13
C TRP A 373 -17.89 -6.54 -4.64
N LYS A 374 -18.92 -7.36 -4.87
CA LYS A 374 -20.28 -7.11 -4.34
C LYS A 374 -20.30 -7.02 -2.82
N GLN A 375 -19.52 -7.86 -2.12
CA GLN A 375 -19.39 -7.80 -0.65
C GLN A 375 -18.73 -6.51 -0.17
N TRP A 376 -17.70 -6.03 -0.87
CA TRP A 376 -17.07 -4.74 -0.55
C TRP A 376 -18.01 -3.56 -0.80
N ASN A 377 -18.94 -3.70 -1.75
CA ASN A 377 -19.90 -2.68 -2.16
C ASN A 377 -19.17 -1.36 -2.45
N VAL A 378 -18.24 -1.43 -3.40
CA VAL A 378 -17.31 -0.35 -3.78
C VAL A 378 -17.48 -0.01 -5.25
N TYR A 379 -17.70 1.25 -5.54
CA TYR A 379 -18.03 1.76 -6.87
C TYR A 379 -17.13 2.94 -7.24
N PRO A 380 -17.15 3.39 -8.51
CA PRO A 380 -16.49 4.62 -8.90
C PRO A 380 -16.86 5.77 -7.96
N GLU A 381 -15.88 6.65 -7.73
CA GLU A 381 -15.92 7.82 -6.86
C GLU A 381 -15.98 7.56 -5.35
N ASP A 382 -16.26 6.33 -4.92
CA ASP A 382 -16.10 5.97 -3.51
C ASP A 382 -14.65 6.19 -3.06
N LYS A 383 -14.48 6.61 -1.79
CA LYS A 383 -13.15 6.75 -1.18
C LYS A 383 -12.82 5.50 -0.39
N ILE A 384 -11.68 4.92 -0.69
CA ILE A 384 -11.18 3.71 -0.06
C ILE A 384 -9.82 3.97 0.60
N THR A 385 -9.48 3.15 1.56
CA THR A 385 -8.11 3.09 2.08
C THR A 385 -7.35 1.95 1.44
N VAL A 386 -6.14 2.27 1.01
CA VAL A 386 -5.20 1.31 0.44
C VAL A 386 -4.05 1.14 1.42
N ALA A 387 -3.71 -0.11 1.67
CA ALA A 387 -2.57 -0.51 2.47
C ALA A 387 -1.69 -1.50 1.69
N LEU A 388 -0.42 -1.60 2.05
CA LEU A 388 0.48 -2.62 1.53
C LEU A 388 0.40 -3.88 2.41
N ALA A 389 0.25 -5.06 1.78
CA ALA A 389 0.29 -6.35 2.47
C ALA A 389 1.56 -7.13 2.12
N GLY A 390 2.16 -7.80 3.12
CA GLY A 390 3.32 -8.68 2.96
C GLY A 390 4.46 -8.02 2.18
N HIS A 391 4.82 -8.59 1.02
CA HIS A 391 5.86 -8.11 0.09
C HIS A 391 5.51 -6.81 -0.66
N GLY A 392 4.61 -5.98 -0.11
CA GLY A 392 4.20 -4.70 -0.66
C GLY A 392 3.17 -4.79 -1.79
N ILE A 393 2.26 -5.77 -1.73
CA ILE A 393 1.13 -5.87 -2.65
C ILE A 393 0.02 -4.93 -2.15
N PRO A 394 -0.47 -3.99 -2.98
CA PRO A 394 -1.55 -3.11 -2.58
C PRO A 394 -2.87 -3.88 -2.38
N LYS A 395 -3.53 -3.64 -1.24
CA LYS A 395 -4.85 -4.17 -0.90
C LYS A 395 -5.81 -3.04 -0.53
N LEU A 396 -7.09 -3.25 -0.86
CA LEU A 396 -8.18 -2.47 -0.27
C LEU A 396 -8.31 -2.89 1.19
N ASP A 397 -8.30 -1.93 2.10
CA ASP A 397 -8.47 -2.18 3.53
C ASP A 397 -9.88 -1.84 4.01
N LYS A 398 -10.37 -0.62 3.74
CA LYS A 398 -11.73 -0.18 4.07
C LYS A 398 -12.32 0.70 2.96
N VAL A 399 -13.64 0.73 2.87
CA VAL A 399 -14.39 1.77 2.14
C VAL A 399 -14.80 2.82 3.16
N VAL A 400 -14.24 4.02 3.08
CA VAL A 400 -14.32 5.04 4.14
C VAL A 400 -15.28 6.17 3.80
N TRP A 401 -15.52 6.41 2.52
CA TRP A 401 -16.61 7.25 2.07
C TRP A 401 -17.32 6.58 0.91
N ARG A 402 -18.65 6.66 0.95
CA ARG A 402 -19.54 6.02 0.02
C ARG A 402 -20.39 7.11 -0.62
N MET A 403 -20.20 7.34 -1.91
CA MET A 403 -21.02 8.29 -2.67
C MET A 403 -22.49 7.89 -2.63
N ALA A 404 -23.39 8.86 -2.54
CA ALA A 404 -24.83 8.62 -2.50
C ALA A 404 -25.34 8.13 -3.86
N GLU A 405 -24.95 8.83 -4.92
CA GLU A 405 -25.22 8.44 -6.29
C GLU A 405 -24.10 7.56 -6.82
N ARG A 406 -24.42 6.30 -7.16
CA ARG A 406 -23.48 5.34 -7.73
C ARG A 406 -23.97 4.85 -9.09
N PRO A 407 -23.06 4.63 -10.05
CA PRO A 407 -23.43 3.99 -11.30
C PRO A 407 -23.87 2.55 -11.06
N ASP A 408 -24.92 2.12 -11.77
CA ASP A 408 -25.24 0.70 -11.86
C ASP A 408 -24.27 0.01 -12.82
N ILE A 409 -23.43 -0.87 -12.29
CA ILE A 409 -22.40 -1.58 -13.05
C ILE A 409 -22.79 -3.05 -13.10
N GLN A 410 -23.11 -3.52 -14.30
CA GLN A 410 -23.37 -4.93 -14.56
C GLN A 410 -22.06 -5.66 -14.88
N PRO A 411 -21.61 -6.62 -14.05
CA PRO A 411 -20.42 -7.41 -14.36
C PRO A 411 -20.70 -8.36 -15.54
N PRO A 412 -19.67 -8.82 -16.26
CA PRO A 412 -19.85 -9.81 -17.32
C PRO A 412 -20.44 -11.10 -16.73
N ASN A 413 -21.28 -11.76 -17.52
CA ASN A 413 -21.94 -12.99 -17.11
C ASN A 413 -20.91 -14.13 -16.95
N GLU A 414 -20.83 -14.70 -15.74
CA GLU A 414 -19.91 -15.80 -15.45
C GLU A 414 -20.20 -17.07 -16.27
N GLN A 415 -21.40 -17.21 -16.83
CA GLN A 415 -21.77 -18.35 -17.68
C GLN A 415 -21.20 -18.24 -19.11
N ASP A 416 -20.98 -17.03 -19.61
CA ASP A 416 -20.46 -16.80 -20.97
C ASP A 416 -18.94 -17.00 -21.04
N HIS A 417 -18.28 -17.04 -19.87
CA HIS A 417 -16.83 -17.14 -19.75
C HIS A 417 -16.43 -18.34 -18.88
N HIS A 418 -16.05 -19.43 -19.54
CA HIS A 418 -15.65 -20.68 -18.92
C HIS A 418 -14.41 -21.27 -19.59
N PHE A 419 -13.94 -22.43 -19.14
CA PHE A 419 -12.68 -22.99 -19.64
C PHE A 419 -12.71 -23.41 -21.13
N LEU A 420 -13.90 -23.51 -21.74
CA LEU A 420 -14.11 -23.82 -23.16
C LEU A 420 -14.61 -22.62 -23.98
N SER A 421 -14.87 -21.46 -23.36
CA SER A 421 -15.23 -20.26 -24.13
C SER A 421 -13.98 -19.59 -24.73
N CYS A 422 -14.20 -18.83 -25.80
CA CYS A 422 -13.19 -17.93 -26.38
C CYS A 422 -11.88 -18.65 -26.73
N LEU A 423 -11.99 -19.83 -27.34
CA LEU A 423 -10.88 -20.63 -27.85
C LEU A 423 -10.41 -20.19 -29.23
N ALA A 424 -11.28 -19.50 -29.96
CA ALA A 424 -10.98 -18.75 -31.16
C ALA A 424 -11.84 -17.46 -31.17
N LEU A 425 -11.45 -16.50 -31.98
CA LEU A 425 -12.23 -15.32 -32.32
C LEU A 425 -12.84 -15.57 -33.70
N GLY A 426 -14.10 -16.02 -33.71
CA GLY A 426 -14.86 -16.18 -34.95
C GLY A 426 -15.25 -14.84 -35.59
N HIS A 427 -16.01 -14.89 -36.69
CA HIS A 427 -16.57 -13.69 -37.32
C HIS A 427 -17.71 -13.07 -36.48
N GLY A 428 -17.97 -11.78 -36.65
CA GLY A 428 -19.13 -11.10 -36.05
C GLY A 428 -18.97 -10.81 -34.55
N ARG A 429 -19.97 -11.19 -33.74
CA ARG A 429 -20.14 -10.74 -32.34
C ARG A 429 -18.97 -11.13 -31.43
N GLN A 430 -18.38 -12.31 -31.60
CA GLN A 430 -17.24 -12.77 -30.78
C GLN A 430 -15.95 -12.01 -31.07
N ARG A 431 -15.75 -11.54 -32.31
CA ARG A 431 -14.57 -10.70 -32.64
C ARG A 431 -14.63 -9.36 -31.95
N ASN A 432 -15.82 -8.79 -31.76
CA ASN A 432 -16.00 -7.47 -31.16
C ASN A 432 -16.25 -7.54 -29.64
N ASP A 433 -16.31 -8.74 -29.07
CA ASP A 433 -16.44 -8.93 -27.64
C ASP A 433 -15.06 -8.78 -26.96
N GLU A 434 -14.84 -7.62 -26.32
CA GLU A 434 -13.60 -7.31 -25.60
C GLU A 434 -13.27 -8.32 -24.51
N HIS A 435 -14.28 -8.86 -23.82
CA HIS A 435 -14.10 -9.84 -22.76
C HIS A 435 -13.66 -11.19 -23.31
N CYS A 436 -14.23 -11.59 -24.45
CA CYS A 436 -13.79 -12.79 -25.15
C CYS A 436 -12.37 -12.64 -25.72
N GLN A 437 -12.04 -11.49 -26.29
CA GLN A 437 -10.67 -11.17 -26.71
C GLN A 437 -9.68 -11.23 -25.55
N GLN A 438 -10.02 -10.69 -24.38
CA GLN A 438 -9.16 -10.77 -23.19
C GLN A 438 -8.86 -12.21 -22.80
N GLN A 439 -9.90 -13.07 -22.76
CA GLN A 439 -9.72 -14.49 -22.46
C GLN A 439 -8.84 -15.18 -23.51
N PHE A 440 -9.05 -14.91 -24.79
CA PHE A 440 -8.28 -15.47 -25.89
C PHE A 440 -6.80 -15.03 -25.84
N ILE A 441 -6.54 -13.74 -25.62
CA ILE A 441 -5.17 -13.22 -25.44
C ILE A 441 -4.50 -13.84 -24.20
N ALA A 442 -5.23 -14.07 -23.12
CA ALA A 442 -4.71 -14.76 -21.94
C ALA A 442 -4.34 -16.22 -22.24
N ARG A 443 -5.07 -16.91 -23.13
CA ARG A 443 -4.72 -18.25 -23.64
C ARG A 443 -3.44 -18.23 -24.46
N LEU A 444 -3.32 -17.29 -25.40
CA LEU A 444 -2.10 -17.12 -26.21
C LEU A 444 -0.87 -16.77 -25.38
N THR A 445 -1.04 -15.90 -24.38
CA THR A 445 0.04 -15.53 -23.45
C THR A 445 0.54 -16.75 -22.69
N TRP A 446 -0.37 -17.56 -22.15
CA TRP A 446 -0.03 -18.84 -21.50
C TRP A 446 0.64 -19.83 -22.47
N LEU A 447 0.14 -19.92 -23.70
CA LEU A 447 0.72 -20.77 -24.74
C LEU A 447 2.18 -20.38 -25.00
N GLY A 448 2.46 -19.09 -25.18
CA GLY A 448 3.80 -18.56 -25.36
C GLY A 448 4.73 -18.86 -24.17
N GLU A 449 4.23 -18.69 -22.94
CA GLU A 449 4.97 -19.04 -21.72
C GLU A 449 5.34 -20.53 -21.68
N LYS A 450 4.38 -21.43 -21.96
CA LYS A 450 4.60 -22.88 -21.95
C LYS A 450 5.52 -23.38 -23.06
N LEU A 451 5.46 -22.76 -24.23
CA LEU A 451 6.39 -23.03 -25.33
C LEU A 451 7.73 -22.29 -25.20
N ARG A 452 7.89 -21.51 -24.12
CA ARG A 452 9.11 -20.77 -23.76
C ARG A 452 9.51 -19.72 -24.79
N MET A 453 8.53 -18.99 -25.33
CA MET A 453 8.74 -17.88 -26.26
C MET A 453 9.19 -16.62 -25.50
N LYS A 454 10.50 -16.37 -25.46
CA LYS A 454 11.06 -15.21 -24.76
C LYS A 454 10.77 -13.92 -25.55
N GLY A 455 10.27 -12.89 -24.87
CA GLY A 455 9.95 -11.60 -25.50
C GLY A 455 8.60 -11.55 -26.24
N VAL A 456 7.85 -12.66 -26.27
CA VAL A 456 6.47 -12.72 -26.80
C VAL A 456 5.47 -12.73 -25.64
N GLY A 457 5.17 -11.53 -25.13
CA GLY A 457 4.23 -11.35 -24.01
C GLY A 457 2.82 -10.94 -24.46
N GLN A 458 1.94 -10.67 -23.49
CA GLN A 458 0.55 -10.24 -23.70
C GLN A 458 0.41 -9.08 -24.70
N GLY A 459 1.32 -8.10 -24.65
CA GLY A 459 1.31 -6.97 -25.58
C GLY A 459 1.53 -7.38 -27.05
N THR A 460 2.43 -8.33 -27.30
CA THR A 460 2.68 -8.87 -28.66
C THR A 460 1.45 -9.64 -29.15
N TRP A 461 0.90 -10.54 -28.31
CA TRP A 461 -0.31 -11.28 -28.66
C TRP A 461 -1.51 -10.37 -28.93
N SER A 462 -1.71 -9.34 -28.10
CA SER A 462 -2.77 -8.35 -28.31
C SER A 462 -2.63 -7.62 -29.64
N ALA A 463 -1.41 -7.29 -30.07
CA ALA A 463 -1.17 -6.64 -31.36
C ALA A 463 -1.53 -7.56 -32.53
N LEU A 464 -1.10 -8.82 -32.49
CA LEU A 464 -1.41 -9.81 -33.54
C LEU A 464 -2.91 -10.10 -33.65
N VAL A 465 -3.58 -10.25 -32.51
CA VAL A 465 -5.04 -10.46 -32.44
C VAL A 465 -5.79 -9.26 -33.00
N ARG A 466 -5.39 -8.03 -32.64
CA ARG A 466 -6.04 -6.80 -33.09
C ARG A 466 -5.95 -6.61 -34.61
N GLN A 467 -4.82 -6.99 -35.21
CA GLN A 467 -4.63 -6.97 -36.66
C GLN A 467 -5.35 -8.13 -37.38
N GLY A 468 -5.98 -9.05 -36.65
CA GLY A 468 -6.65 -10.21 -37.23
C GLY A 468 -5.69 -11.26 -37.79
N LEU A 469 -4.38 -11.16 -37.49
CA LEU A 469 -3.38 -12.14 -37.91
C LEU A 469 -3.46 -13.44 -37.09
N VAL A 470 -4.02 -13.37 -35.88
CA VAL A 470 -4.23 -14.52 -34.99
C VAL A 470 -5.67 -14.51 -34.50
N THR A 471 -6.45 -15.47 -34.96
CA THR A 471 -7.86 -15.67 -34.63
C THR A 471 -8.11 -17.00 -33.93
N ASN A 472 -7.23 -17.98 -34.06
CA ASN A 472 -7.23 -19.21 -33.27
C ASN A 472 -5.85 -19.46 -32.60
N LEU A 473 -5.76 -20.49 -31.76
CA LEU A 473 -4.56 -20.76 -30.95
C LEU A 473 -3.31 -21.12 -31.76
N THR A 474 -3.45 -21.46 -33.04
CA THR A 474 -2.38 -22.02 -33.88
C THR A 474 -2.10 -21.21 -35.14
N ASP A 475 -2.87 -20.18 -35.48
CA ASP A 475 -2.64 -19.30 -36.63
C ASP A 475 -1.22 -18.73 -36.72
N TRP A 476 -0.62 -18.43 -35.56
CA TRP A 476 0.74 -17.89 -35.49
C TRP A 476 1.81 -18.83 -36.07
N LEU A 477 1.50 -20.12 -36.24
CA LEU A 477 2.40 -21.09 -36.89
C LEU A 477 2.65 -20.73 -38.36
N ASP A 478 1.75 -19.97 -38.97
CA ASP A 478 1.72 -19.70 -40.40
C ASP A 478 2.22 -18.30 -40.74
N LEU A 479 2.44 -17.47 -39.71
CA LEU A 479 2.91 -16.12 -39.89
C LEU A 479 4.36 -16.09 -40.38
N ASP A 480 4.57 -15.32 -41.43
CA ASP A 480 5.91 -14.99 -41.93
C ASP A 480 6.47 -13.72 -41.26
N LYS A 481 7.70 -13.35 -41.63
CA LYS A 481 8.39 -12.22 -41.01
C LYS A 481 7.80 -10.89 -41.48
N GLU A 482 7.36 -10.85 -42.73
CA GLU A 482 6.81 -9.69 -43.42
C GLU A 482 5.46 -9.28 -42.80
N GLN A 483 4.59 -10.25 -42.52
CA GLN A 483 3.32 -10.07 -41.81
C GLN A 483 3.54 -9.54 -40.40
N LEU A 484 4.59 -10.02 -39.70
CA LEU A 484 4.93 -9.54 -38.35
C LEU A 484 5.45 -8.10 -38.37
N GLU A 485 6.23 -7.73 -39.39
CA GLU A 485 6.77 -6.38 -39.57
C GLU A 485 5.69 -5.37 -39.97
N ALA A 486 4.63 -5.80 -40.65
CA ALA A 486 3.48 -4.97 -40.99
C ALA A 486 2.63 -4.57 -39.76
N VAL A 487 2.84 -5.20 -38.60
CA VAL A 487 2.08 -4.89 -37.38
C VAL A 487 2.56 -3.57 -36.75
N PRO A 488 1.65 -2.63 -36.45
CA PRO A 488 2.03 -1.38 -35.78
C PRO A 488 2.83 -1.61 -34.49
N ASN A 489 3.92 -0.87 -34.34
CA ASN A 489 4.89 -0.98 -33.23
C ASN A 489 5.72 -2.29 -33.20
N ILE A 490 5.77 -3.05 -34.30
CA ILE A 490 6.69 -4.18 -34.49
C ILE A 490 7.63 -3.88 -35.67
N GLY A 491 8.77 -3.23 -35.41
CA GLY A 491 9.78 -3.00 -36.44
C GLY A 491 10.55 -4.28 -36.83
N ALA A 492 11.25 -4.24 -37.97
CA ALA A 492 11.98 -5.36 -38.58
C ALA A 492 12.78 -6.25 -37.59
N LYS A 493 13.53 -5.63 -36.67
CA LYS A 493 14.33 -6.36 -35.67
C LYS A 493 13.46 -7.14 -34.68
N ARG A 494 12.34 -6.56 -34.26
CA ARG A 494 11.40 -7.20 -33.34
C ARG A 494 10.62 -8.30 -34.07
N ALA A 495 10.21 -8.07 -35.32
CA ALA A 495 9.59 -9.08 -36.18
C ALA A 495 10.51 -10.31 -36.34
N ALA A 496 11.79 -10.10 -36.67
CA ALA A 496 12.78 -11.18 -36.76
C ALA A 496 12.91 -11.97 -35.44
N SER A 497 12.95 -11.26 -34.30
CA SER A 497 13.02 -11.89 -32.98
C SER A 497 11.78 -12.72 -32.66
N ILE A 498 10.57 -12.23 -32.96
CA ILE A 498 9.31 -12.95 -32.74
C ILE A 498 9.26 -14.19 -33.63
N PHE A 499 9.56 -14.03 -34.92
CA PHE A 499 9.59 -15.15 -35.87
C PHE A 499 10.56 -16.25 -35.43
N ALA A 500 11.76 -15.89 -34.99
CA ALA A 500 12.73 -16.86 -34.47
C ALA A 500 12.19 -17.63 -33.24
N GLN A 501 11.46 -16.95 -32.34
CA GLN A 501 10.80 -17.62 -31.20
C GLN A 501 9.68 -18.56 -31.65
N PHE A 502 8.91 -18.20 -32.68
CA PHE A 502 7.89 -19.07 -33.25
C PHE A 502 8.50 -20.34 -33.87
N GLN A 503 9.58 -20.21 -34.65
CA GLN A 503 10.26 -21.38 -35.21
C GLN A 503 10.85 -22.28 -34.12
N GLN A 504 11.40 -21.70 -33.05
CA GLN A 504 11.90 -22.47 -31.91
C GLN A 504 10.77 -23.17 -31.15
N ALA A 505 9.62 -22.51 -30.99
CA ALA A 505 8.45 -23.06 -30.30
C ALA A 505 7.85 -24.28 -31.02
N LYS A 506 7.87 -24.29 -32.37
CA LYS A 506 7.44 -25.45 -33.18
C LYS A 506 8.17 -26.74 -32.82
N ARG A 507 9.45 -26.65 -32.47
CA ARG A 507 10.33 -27.79 -32.13
C ARG A 507 10.21 -28.25 -30.66
N ARG A 508 9.27 -27.69 -29.88
CA ARG A 508 9.10 -28.05 -28.47
C ARG A 508 8.44 -29.43 -28.33
N PRO A 509 8.79 -30.21 -27.29
CA PRO A 509 8.16 -31.51 -27.04
C PRO A 509 6.63 -31.41 -26.91
N LEU A 510 5.94 -32.48 -27.32
CA LEU A 510 4.48 -32.57 -27.27
C LEU A 510 3.91 -32.31 -25.86
N ALA A 511 4.62 -32.71 -24.80
CA ALA A 511 4.22 -32.42 -23.41
C ALA A 511 3.98 -30.93 -23.15
N LEU A 512 4.87 -30.07 -23.65
CA LEU A 512 4.72 -28.62 -23.51
C LEU A 512 3.55 -28.11 -24.36
N TRP A 513 3.33 -28.68 -25.54
CA TRP A 513 2.18 -28.34 -26.39
C TRP A 513 0.84 -28.70 -25.75
N ARG A 514 0.72 -29.86 -25.08
CA ARG A 514 -0.47 -30.23 -24.30
C ARG A 514 -0.79 -29.17 -23.23
N GLU A 515 0.23 -28.74 -22.48
CA GLU A 515 0.07 -27.65 -21.52
C GLU A 515 -0.28 -26.31 -22.19
N ALA A 516 0.36 -26.01 -23.31
CA ALA A 516 0.29 -24.72 -24.00
C ALA A 516 -1.11 -24.46 -24.60
N ILE A 517 -1.72 -25.45 -25.25
CA ILE A 517 -3.10 -25.32 -25.74
C ILE A 517 -4.14 -25.28 -24.61
N GLY A 518 -3.72 -25.61 -23.38
CA GLY A 518 -4.55 -25.53 -22.19
C GLY A 518 -5.32 -26.82 -21.88
N LEU A 519 -4.84 -27.98 -22.31
CA LEU A 519 -5.43 -29.29 -21.98
C LEU A 519 -5.55 -29.44 -20.45
N PRO A 520 -6.76 -29.67 -19.91
CA PRO A 520 -6.95 -29.91 -18.48
C PRO A 520 -6.08 -31.08 -17.99
N TYR A 521 -5.42 -30.89 -16.84
CA TYR A 521 -4.59 -31.93 -16.21
C TYR A 521 -3.44 -32.46 -17.09
N ALA A 522 -2.97 -31.67 -18.06
CA ALA A 522 -1.87 -32.06 -18.96
C ALA A 522 -0.62 -32.56 -18.23
N ASN A 523 -0.30 -32.00 -17.06
CA ASN A 523 0.84 -32.40 -16.23
C ASN A 523 0.70 -33.78 -15.59
N ARG A 524 -0.50 -34.37 -15.58
CA ARG A 524 -0.75 -35.74 -15.10
C ARG A 524 -0.72 -36.76 -16.24
N LEU A 525 -0.66 -36.30 -17.49
CA LEU A 525 -0.56 -37.15 -18.67
C LEU A 525 0.93 -37.36 -18.99
N THR A 526 1.48 -38.51 -18.61
CA THR A 526 2.89 -38.87 -18.84
C THR A 526 3.13 -39.24 -20.29
N ASP A 527 4.34 -38.96 -20.81
CA ASP A 527 4.71 -39.25 -22.20
C ASP A 527 4.79 -40.77 -22.51
N ASN A 528 4.86 -41.61 -21.47
CA ASN A 528 4.85 -43.08 -21.59
C ASN A 528 3.48 -43.66 -22.03
N ILE A 529 2.47 -42.81 -22.24
CA ILE A 529 1.11 -43.21 -22.63
C ILE A 529 0.97 -43.31 -24.16
N GLY A 530 2.00 -42.99 -24.95
CA GLY A 530 1.92 -43.07 -26.42
C GLY A 530 0.87 -42.12 -27.00
N TRP A 531 0.68 -40.96 -26.35
CA TRP A 531 -0.33 -39.98 -26.76
C TRP A 531 0.00 -39.41 -28.14
N SER A 532 -0.84 -39.71 -29.13
CA SER A 532 -0.88 -38.99 -30.41
C SER A 532 -2.15 -38.16 -30.50
N TRP A 533 -2.10 -37.04 -31.22
CA TRP A 533 -3.31 -36.24 -31.49
C TRP A 533 -4.39 -37.01 -32.26
N ALA A 534 -3.98 -38.05 -32.99
CA ALA A 534 -4.84 -38.90 -33.81
C ALA A 534 -5.55 -40.01 -33.01
N MET A 535 -5.05 -40.38 -31.83
CA MET A 535 -5.67 -41.41 -30.99
C MET A 535 -6.53 -40.77 -29.90
N THR A 536 -7.84 -41.01 -29.97
CA THR A 536 -8.67 -41.00 -28.76
C THR A 536 -7.99 -41.97 -27.79
N PRO A 537 -7.54 -41.54 -26.59
CA PRO A 537 -6.68 -42.36 -25.76
C PRO A 537 -7.33 -43.73 -25.54
N SER A 538 -6.61 -44.82 -25.85
CA SER A 538 -7.02 -46.16 -25.40
C SER A 538 -7.07 -46.12 -23.88
N TYR A 539 -8.30 -46.07 -23.36
CA TYR A 539 -8.71 -45.66 -22.01
C TYR A 539 -8.22 -46.56 -20.85
N THR A 540 -7.38 -47.56 -21.12
CA THR A 540 -7.18 -48.70 -20.22
C THR A 540 -6.04 -48.54 -19.20
N LYS A 541 -5.16 -47.54 -19.32
CA LYS A 541 -4.06 -47.29 -18.34
C LYS A 541 -4.17 -45.96 -17.58
N THR A 542 -5.15 -45.12 -17.87
CA THR A 542 -5.40 -43.82 -17.20
C THR A 542 -6.34 -43.92 -16.00
N GLU A 543 -6.94 -45.09 -15.75
CA GLU A 543 -7.98 -45.27 -14.71
C GLU A 543 -7.46 -45.11 -13.28
N GLU A 544 -6.18 -45.37 -13.01
CA GLU A 544 -5.63 -45.29 -11.65
C GLU A 544 -5.24 -43.86 -11.21
N ALA A 545 -5.13 -42.90 -12.14
CA ALA A 545 -4.59 -41.56 -11.85
C ALA A 545 -5.58 -40.39 -11.99
N LEU A 546 -6.73 -40.59 -12.65
CA LEU A 546 -7.71 -39.55 -12.95
C LEU A 546 -9.12 -39.93 -12.50
N THR A 547 -9.77 -39.01 -11.79
CA THR A 547 -11.19 -39.15 -11.41
C THR A 547 -12.12 -39.07 -12.63
N THR A 548 -13.36 -39.57 -12.51
CA THR A 548 -14.38 -39.52 -13.57
C THR A 548 -14.61 -38.08 -14.08
N THR A 549 -14.77 -37.11 -13.19
CA THR A 549 -14.95 -35.69 -13.57
C THR A 549 -13.74 -35.12 -14.32
N GLN A 550 -12.52 -35.56 -14.00
CA GLN A 550 -11.32 -35.13 -14.73
C GLN A 550 -11.30 -35.69 -16.16
N ARG A 551 -11.71 -36.96 -16.32
CA ARG A 551 -11.82 -37.61 -17.63
C ARG A 551 -12.87 -36.93 -18.52
N GLU A 552 -14.05 -36.68 -17.98
CA GLU A 552 -15.13 -35.95 -18.68
C GLU A 552 -14.66 -34.57 -19.15
N LYS A 553 -13.92 -33.86 -18.31
CA LYS A 553 -13.40 -32.52 -18.64
C LYS A 553 -12.35 -32.55 -19.75
N ILE A 554 -11.48 -33.56 -19.76
CA ILE A 554 -10.51 -33.77 -20.85
C ILE A 554 -11.25 -34.10 -22.15
N LEU A 555 -12.23 -35.02 -22.09
CA LEU A 555 -13.02 -35.41 -23.25
C LEU A 555 -13.79 -34.22 -23.84
N ALA A 556 -14.48 -33.44 -23.01
CA ALA A 556 -15.18 -32.24 -23.43
C ALA A 556 -14.25 -31.23 -24.13
N PHE A 557 -13.02 -31.07 -23.63
CA PHE A 557 -12.02 -30.21 -24.25
C PHE A 557 -11.58 -30.73 -25.63
N LEU A 558 -11.23 -32.01 -25.74
CA LEU A 558 -10.79 -32.62 -27.00
C LEU A 558 -11.90 -32.72 -28.05
N GLN A 559 -13.16 -32.79 -27.61
CA GLN A 559 -14.31 -32.84 -28.51
C GLN A 559 -14.75 -31.46 -29.03
N HIS A 560 -14.26 -30.37 -28.42
CA HIS A 560 -14.63 -29.01 -28.80
C HIS A 560 -14.19 -28.68 -30.24
N PRO A 561 -15.05 -28.08 -31.09
CA PRO A 561 -14.74 -27.86 -32.50
C PRO A 561 -13.46 -27.06 -32.76
N GLU A 562 -13.26 -25.97 -32.03
CA GLU A 562 -12.08 -25.10 -32.14
C GLU A 562 -10.80 -25.81 -31.68
N ILE A 563 -10.89 -26.69 -30.69
CA ILE A 563 -9.75 -27.51 -30.26
C ILE A 563 -9.42 -28.56 -31.32
N LYS A 564 -10.43 -29.23 -31.89
CA LYS A 564 -10.21 -30.17 -33.00
C LYS A 564 -9.53 -29.50 -34.18
N SER A 565 -9.99 -28.30 -34.55
CA SER A 565 -9.37 -27.49 -35.61
C SER A 565 -7.92 -27.13 -35.28
N ALA A 566 -7.66 -26.65 -34.06
CA ALA A 566 -6.31 -26.34 -33.60
C ALA A 566 -5.40 -27.58 -33.63
N ILE A 567 -5.88 -28.73 -33.17
CA ILE A 567 -5.14 -30.00 -33.18
C ILE A 567 -4.85 -30.46 -34.62
N ALA A 568 -5.82 -30.39 -35.53
CA ALA A 568 -5.62 -30.72 -36.94
C ALA A 568 -4.54 -29.84 -37.57
N HIS A 569 -4.54 -28.53 -37.25
CA HIS A 569 -3.49 -27.61 -37.69
C HIS A 569 -2.11 -27.95 -37.08
N LEU A 570 -2.04 -28.36 -35.82
CA LEU A 570 -0.77 -28.83 -35.23
C LEU A 570 -0.21 -30.05 -35.98
N VAL A 571 -1.08 -31.01 -36.31
CA VAL A 571 -0.73 -32.22 -37.05
C VAL A 571 -0.22 -31.87 -38.45
N SER A 572 -0.89 -30.97 -39.17
CA SER A 572 -0.45 -30.55 -40.52
C SER A 572 0.89 -29.80 -40.52
N ARG A 573 1.31 -29.28 -39.36
CA ARG A 573 2.63 -28.62 -39.16
C ARG A 573 3.68 -29.55 -38.55
N GLY A 574 3.43 -30.86 -38.51
CA GLY A 574 4.39 -31.88 -38.05
C GLY A 574 4.53 -31.98 -36.53
N ILE A 575 3.60 -31.43 -35.76
CA ILE A 575 3.61 -31.50 -34.29
C ILE A 575 2.75 -32.69 -33.85
N THR A 576 3.19 -33.92 -34.18
CA THR A 576 2.39 -35.16 -34.10
C THR A 576 2.68 -36.04 -32.89
N GLY A 577 3.85 -35.89 -32.25
CA GLY A 577 4.22 -36.63 -31.04
C GLY A 577 4.95 -37.96 -31.26
N GLU A 578 5.17 -38.37 -32.50
CA GLU A 578 5.95 -39.57 -32.80
C GLU A 578 7.46 -39.23 -32.75
N LYS A 579 8.24 -40.06 -32.06
CA LYS A 579 9.70 -39.96 -32.11
C LYS A 579 10.14 -40.33 -33.51
N GLU A 580 10.78 -39.41 -34.24
CA GLU A 580 11.66 -39.80 -35.34
C GLU A 580 12.75 -40.70 -34.76
N ALA A 581 12.75 -41.98 -35.18
CA ALA A 581 13.86 -42.87 -34.94
C ALA A 581 15.01 -42.42 -35.84
N GLU A 582 16.15 -42.04 -35.25
CA GLU A 582 17.40 -41.83 -35.98
C GLU A 582 17.84 -43.14 -36.63
N GLU A 583 17.80 -43.20 -37.97
CA GLU A 583 18.63 -44.13 -38.74
C GLU A 583 20.03 -43.53 -38.87
N THR A 584 20.95 -43.92 -37.99
CA THR A 584 22.39 -43.81 -38.27
C THR A 584 22.88 -45.15 -38.81
N SER A 585 22.89 -45.27 -40.13
CA SER A 585 23.55 -46.36 -40.84
C SER A 585 25.07 -46.20 -40.82
N LEU A 586 25.75 -47.24 -40.34
CA LEU A 586 27.19 -47.47 -40.43
C LEU A 586 27.73 -47.37 -41.87
N THR A 587 28.85 -46.66 -42.07
CA THR A 587 29.97 -47.10 -42.94
C THR A 587 31.24 -46.30 -42.62
N GLY A 588 32.38 -46.97 -42.41
CA GLY A 588 33.71 -46.36 -42.53
C GLY A 588 34.76 -46.88 -41.55
N LYS A 589 35.49 -47.92 -41.96
CA LYS A 589 36.60 -48.59 -41.26
C LYS A 589 37.92 -47.81 -41.28
N ASP A 590 38.71 -48.08 -40.23
CA ASP A 590 40.19 -48.18 -40.12
C ASP A 590 41.09 -46.95 -40.33
N VAL A 591 41.96 -46.65 -39.33
CA VAL A 591 43.44 -46.82 -39.38
C VAL A 591 44.07 -46.62 -37.97
N VAL A 592 44.69 -47.70 -37.44
CA VAL A 592 45.96 -47.90 -36.67
C VAL A 592 46.73 -46.64 -36.19
N GLY A 593 47.40 -46.51 -35.03
CA GLY A 593 47.83 -47.38 -33.92
C GLY A 593 49.05 -46.75 -33.18
N LYS A 594 49.50 -47.37 -32.07
CA LYS A 594 50.63 -47.06 -31.14
C LYS A 594 50.31 -46.03 -30.04
N GLY A 595 50.48 -46.26 -28.73
CA GLY A 595 51.18 -47.29 -27.95
C GLY A 595 52.24 -46.62 -27.07
N LYS A 596 52.09 -46.64 -25.73
CA LYS A 596 53.17 -46.76 -24.72
C LYS A 596 52.66 -46.76 -23.27
N ASP A 597 53.32 -47.62 -22.50
CA ASP A 597 53.09 -48.09 -21.13
C ASP A 597 53.71 -47.20 -20.01
N ILE A 598 52.99 -47.13 -18.86
CA ILE A 598 53.42 -47.31 -17.43
C ILE A 598 54.45 -46.32 -16.79
N PRO A 599 54.55 -46.08 -15.44
CA PRO A 599 53.72 -46.40 -14.23
C PRO A 599 53.29 -45.15 -13.41
N VAL A 600 52.21 -45.17 -12.60
CA VAL A 600 52.08 -45.51 -11.15
C VAL A 600 53.17 -44.95 -10.21
N ASP A 601 52.79 -43.99 -9.35
CA ASP A 601 53.39 -43.80 -8.02
C ASP A 601 52.32 -43.43 -6.98
N GLN A 602 52.54 -43.94 -5.76
CA GLN A 602 51.66 -43.96 -4.60
C GLN A 602 51.79 -42.67 -3.78
N GLY A 603 50.70 -42.24 -3.15
CA GLY A 603 50.72 -41.13 -2.19
C GLY A 603 49.56 -41.20 -1.22
N ILE A 604 49.75 -41.96 -0.15
CA ILE A 604 48.84 -42.07 1.01
C ILE A 604 48.83 -40.75 1.79
N ARG A 605 47.65 -40.19 2.07
CA ARG A 605 47.37 -39.56 3.38
C ARG A 605 45.87 -39.56 3.68
N LYS A 606 45.51 -40.33 4.72
CA LYS A 606 44.24 -40.23 5.45
C LYS A 606 44.31 -39.01 6.37
N GLU A 607 43.22 -38.25 6.48
CA GLU A 607 42.80 -37.65 7.74
C GLU A 607 41.31 -37.24 7.71
N GLY A 608 40.54 -37.77 8.68
CA GLY A 608 39.38 -37.17 9.37
C GLY A 608 38.23 -36.60 8.53
N GLY A 609 37.00 -37.12 8.55
CA GLY A 609 36.24 -37.52 9.73
C GLY A 609 35.33 -36.38 10.19
N LYS A 610 34.06 -36.35 9.73
CA LYS A 610 32.88 -36.08 10.57
C LYS A 610 31.57 -36.30 9.79
N LYS A 611 30.82 -37.30 10.28
CA LYS A 611 29.42 -37.58 9.96
C LYS A 611 28.53 -36.45 10.51
N VAL A 612 27.54 -36.03 9.75
CA VAL A 612 26.37 -35.29 10.27
C VAL A 612 25.15 -36.18 10.05
N ALA A 613 24.51 -36.57 11.14
CA ALA A 613 23.19 -37.21 11.16
C ALA A 613 22.10 -36.15 11.37
N PRO A 614 20.85 -36.39 10.92
CA PRO A 614 19.77 -35.43 11.00
C PRO A 614 19.03 -35.51 12.34
N HIS A 615 18.49 -34.39 12.80
CA HIS A 615 17.54 -34.35 13.92
C HIS A 615 16.22 -33.72 13.50
N ALA A 616 15.16 -34.42 13.89
CA ALA A 616 13.76 -34.09 13.69
C ALA A 616 13.19 -33.38 14.92
N HIS A 617 12.07 -32.67 14.68
CA HIS A 617 11.01 -32.28 15.62
C HIS A 617 11.33 -31.25 16.72
N ASN A 618 10.64 -30.10 16.69
CA ASN A 618 9.54 -29.90 17.64
C ASN A 618 8.58 -28.76 17.27
N ARG A 619 7.36 -28.91 17.78
CA ARG A 619 6.21 -28.00 17.77
C ARG A 619 6.51 -26.69 18.54
N PHE A 620 5.96 -25.57 18.08
CA PHE A 620 4.95 -24.75 18.78
C PHE A 620 4.37 -23.72 17.80
#